data_AF-A0A971EFS7-F1
#
_entry.id   AF-A0A971EFS7-F1
#
_cell.length_a   1.000
_cell.length_b   1.000
_cell.length_c   1.000
_cell.angle_alpha   90.00
_cell.angle_beta   90.00
_cell.angle_gamma   90.00
#
_symmetry.space_group_name_H-M   'P 1'
#
loop_
_entity.id
_entity.type
_entity.pdbx_description
1 polymer ?
#
loop_
_entity_poly.entity_id
_entity_poly.type
_entity_poly.pdbx_seq_one_letter_code
_entity_poly.pdbx_strand_id
1 'polypeptide(L)'
;MVRGKKPACYDQQPVDAASIAFACLEAYQSIGGQHYLDLAHRAHRWFHGENIHGLSLYDETTGGCFDALTPAGVNLNQGAESLLAYLLCEQHAAKYVQKDQPAALEQSS
;
A
#
# COMPACT_ATOMS: atom_id res chain seq x y z
N MET A 1 -21.21 -0.28 2.85
CA MET A 1 -21.32 -0.11 1.38
C MET A 1 -22.67 -0.60 0.88
N VAL A 2 -23.32 0.14 -0.02
CA VAL A 2 -24.55 -0.30 -0.72
C VAL A 2 -24.15 -0.85 -2.09
N ARG A 3 -24.56 -2.09 -2.39
CA ARG A 3 -24.27 -2.73 -3.69
C ARG A 3 -24.84 -1.87 -4.85
N GLY A 4 -24.05 -1.68 -5.90
CA GLY A 4 -24.47 -0.97 -7.12
C GLY A 4 -24.30 0.55 -7.12
N LYS A 5 -23.80 1.16 -6.04
CA LYS A 5 -23.43 2.59 -6.02
C LYS A 5 -21.96 2.78 -6.37
N LYS A 6 -21.62 3.98 -6.87
CA LYS A 6 -20.22 4.38 -7.09
C LYS A 6 -19.46 4.32 -5.74
N PRO A 7 -18.22 3.81 -5.72
CA PRO A 7 -17.38 3.83 -4.53
C PRO A 7 -17.24 5.26 -4.00
N ALA A 8 -17.12 5.40 -2.69
CA ALA A 8 -16.75 6.68 -2.10
C ALA A 8 -15.33 7.04 -2.57
N CYS A 9 -15.14 8.28 -3.00
CA CYS A 9 -13.81 8.75 -3.40
C CYS A 9 -12.87 8.98 -2.21
N TYR A 10 -13.44 9.16 -1.01
CA TYR A 10 -12.76 9.52 0.22
C TYR A 10 -13.13 8.55 1.34
N ASP A 11 -12.54 8.79 2.52
CA ASP A 11 -12.59 7.90 3.68
C ASP A 11 -11.84 6.58 3.39
N GLN A 12 -10.79 6.69 2.57
CA GLN A 12 -9.87 5.59 2.31
C GLN A 12 -9.07 5.33 3.58
N GLN A 13 -9.10 4.10 4.08
CA GLN A 13 -8.42 3.73 5.31
C GLN A 13 -7.13 2.95 5.03
N PRO A 14 -6.11 3.03 5.90
CA PRO A 14 -4.93 2.17 5.86
C PRO A 14 -5.23 0.67 5.66
N VAL A 15 -6.29 0.16 6.28
CA VAL A 15 -6.72 -1.25 6.14
C VAL A 15 -7.17 -1.60 4.71
N ASP A 16 -7.76 -0.65 3.98
CA ASP A 16 -8.15 -0.86 2.58
C ASP A 16 -6.90 -1.01 1.70
N ALA A 17 -5.94 -0.11 1.86
CA ALA A 17 -4.68 -0.16 1.13
C ALA A 17 -3.90 -1.45 1.44
N ALA A 18 -3.82 -1.83 2.72
CA ALA A 18 -3.16 -3.06 3.12
C ALA A 18 -3.86 -4.31 2.58
N SER A 19 -5.19 -4.35 2.60
CA SER A 19 -5.97 -5.45 2.04
C SER A 19 -5.71 -5.62 0.53
N ILE A 20 -5.66 -4.52 -0.22
CA ILE A 20 -5.32 -4.55 -1.65
C ILE A 20 -3.89 -5.04 -1.85
N ALA A 21 -2.93 -4.52 -1.08
CA ALA A 21 -1.54 -4.93 -1.18
C ALA A 21 -1.38 -6.43 -0.95
N PHE A 22 -1.96 -6.98 0.12
CA PHE A 22 -1.84 -8.40 0.45
C PHE A 22 -2.57 -9.28 -0.55
N ALA A 23 -3.78 -8.93 -0.98
CA ALA A 23 -4.51 -9.69 -1.99
C ALA A 23 -3.74 -9.75 -3.33
N CYS A 24 -3.14 -8.63 -3.73
CA CYS A 24 -2.36 -8.56 -4.97
C CYS A 24 -1.03 -9.32 -4.85
N LEU A 25 -0.34 -9.23 -3.72
CA LEU A 25 0.87 -10.03 -3.46
C LEU A 25 0.57 -11.53 -3.45
N GLU A 26 -0.56 -11.94 -2.88
CA GLU A 26 -0.99 -13.33 -2.88
C GLU A 26 -1.33 -13.80 -4.30
N ALA A 27 -2.07 -12.99 -5.08
CA ALA A 27 -2.34 -13.29 -6.48
C ALA A 27 -1.04 -13.44 -7.29
N TYR A 28 -0.08 -12.54 -7.12
CA TYR A 28 1.22 -12.65 -7.78
C TYR A 28 1.96 -13.94 -7.42
N GLN A 29 1.94 -14.36 -6.14
CA GLN A 29 2.59 -15.60 -5.70
C GLN A 29 1.87 -16.85 -6.20
N SER A 30 0.54 -16.84 -6.18
CA SER A 30 -0.28 -18.03 -6.48
C SER A 30 -0.47 -18.27 -7.97
N ILE A 31 -0.67 -17.22 -8.77
CA ILE A 31 -1.00 -17.33 -10.20
C ILE A 31 -0.05 -16.55 -11.12
N GLY A 32 0.95 -15.84 -10.56
CA GLY A 32 1.87 -15.01 -11.32
C GLY A 32 1.21 -13.74 -11.90
N GLY A 33 1.95 -13.04 -12.76
CA GLY A 33 1.47 -11.85 -13.47
C GLY A 33 1.93 -10.53 -12.84
N GLN A 34 2.81 -9.82 -13.56
CA GLN A 34 3.45 -8.59 -13.08
C GLN A 34 2.46 -7.50 -12.63
N HIS A 35 1.31 -7.41 -13.30
CA HIS A 35 0.28 -6.43 -12.96
C HIS A 35 -0.18 -6.50 -11.49
N TYR A 36 -0.24 -7.70 -10.89
CA TYR A 36 -0.60 -7.83 -9.48
C TYR A 36 0.50 -7.27 -8.57
N LEU A 37 1.78 -7.51 -8.91
CA LEU A 37 2.88 -6.92 -8.16
C LEU A 37 2.86 -5.38 -8.27
N ASP A 38 2.58 -4.85 -9.46
CA ASP A 38 2.47 -3.40 -9.68
C ASP A 38 1.32 -2.79 -8.86
N LEU A 39 0.17 -3.47 -8.79
CA LEU A 39 -0.97 -3.05 -7.96
C LEU A 39 -0.62 -3.09 -6.46
N ALA A 40 0.09 -4.14 -6.01
CA ALA A 40 0.55 -4.22 -4.63
C ALA A 40 1.49 -3.07 -4.27
N HIS A 41 2.47 -2.78 -5.14
CA HIS A 41 3.38 -1.65 -4.95
C HIS A 41 2.64 -0.32 -4.96
N ARG A 42 1.61 -0.15 -5.81
CA ARG A 42 0.80 1.07 -5.80
C ARG A 42 0.01 1.24 -4.50
N ALA A 43 -0.58 0.16 -3.99
CA ALA A 43 -1.27 0.18 -2.71
C ALA A 43 -0.32 0.48 -1.54
N HIS A 44 0.93 -0.01 -1.60
CA HIS A 44 1.98 0.35 -0.66
C HIS A 44 2.38 1.84 -0.76
N ARG A 45 2.62 2.36 -1.97
CA ARG A 45 3.00 3.77 -2.18
C ARG A 45 1.90 4.76 -1.80
N TRP A 46 0.64 4.32 -1.70
CA TRP A 46 -0.46 5.13 -1.18
C TRP A 46 -0.20 5.67 0.23
N PHE A 47 0.45 4.87 1.10
CA PHE A 47 0.85 5.30 2.45
C PHE A 47 1.85 6.47 2.44
N HIS A 48 2.63 6.56 1.36
CA HIS A 48 3.71 7.55 1.16
C HIS A 48 3.30 8.71 0.25
N GLY A 49 2.00 8.87 -0.02
CA GLY A 49 1.46 9.99 -0.78
C GLY A 49 1.11 9.71 -2.24
N GLU A 50 1.21 8.47 -2.74
CA GLU A 50 0.61 8.12 -4.04
C GLU A 50 -0.92 7.93 -3.92
N ASN A 51 -1.60 8.97 -3.46
CA ASN A 51 -3.03 9.02 -3.21
C ASN A 51 -3.63 10.31 -3.77
N ILE A 52 -4.95 10.44 -3.70
CA ILE A 52 -5.69 11.54 -4.34
C ILE A 52 -5.27 12.93 -3.85
N HIS A 53 -4.67 13.04 -2.66
CA HIS A 53 -4.20 14.30 -2.09
C HIS A 53 -2.69 14.51 -2.18
N GLY A 54 -1.90 13.50 -2.55
CA GLY A 54 -0.44 13.62 -2.51
C GLY A 54 0.13 13.66 -1.08
N LEU A 55 -0.61 13.20 -0.07
CA LEU A 55 -0.23 13.36 1.34
C LEU A 55 0.22 12.04 1.95
N SER A 56 1.34 12.04 2.68
CA SER A 56 1.75 10.86 3.46
C SER A 56 0.75 10.57 4.57
N LEU A 57 0.40 9.29 4.73
CA LEU A 57 -0.32 8.81 5.91
C LEU A 57 0.64 8.31 6.99
N TYR A 58 1.88 7.97 6.64
CA TYR A 58 2.92 7.74 7.62
C TYR A 58 3.45 9.08 8.14
N ASP A 59 3.49 9.23 9.46
CA ASP A 59 4.05 10.40 10.12
C ASP A 59 5.44 10.07 10.68
N GLU A 60 6.47 10.53 9.99
CA GLU A 60 7.87 10.33 10.36
C GLU A 60 8.22 10.94 11.73
N THR A 61 7.47 11.95 12.20
CA THR A 61 7.75 12.64 13.46
C THR A 61 7.37 11.77 14.66
N THR A 62 6.23 11.08 14.56
CA THR A 62 5.69 10.24 15.63
C THR A 62 6.00 8.75 15.42
N GLY A 63 6.32 8.35 14.19
CA GLY A 63 6.34 6.95 13.77
C GLY A 63 4.95 6.33 13.61
N GLY A 64 3.89 7.14 13.68
CA GLY A 64 2.50 6.70 13.59
C GLY A 64 1.96 6.65 12.16
N CYS A 65 0.73 6.16 12.01
CA CYS A 65 0.01 6.17 10.74
C CYS A 65 -1.39 6.77 10.94
N PHE A 66 -1.75 7.74 10.11
CA PHE A 66 -3.04 8.43 10.13
C PHE A 66 -4.20 7.51 9.73
N ASP A 67 -5.35 7.67 10.39
CA ASP A 67 -6.46 6.70 10.29
C ASP A 67 -7.24 6.70 8.98
N ALA A 68 -7.22 7.82 8.25
CA ALA A 68 -7.99 7.95 7.03
C ALA A 68 -7.51 9.10 6.15
N LEU A 69 -7.82 8.98 4.86
CA LEU A 69 -7.76 10.08 3.92
C LEU A 69 -9.16 10.61 3.62
N THR A 70 -9.48 11.76 4.19
CA THR A 70 -10.78 12.43 4.10
C THR A 70 -10.78 13.48 2.99
N PRO A 71 -11.94 14.08 2.62
CA PRO A 71 -11.97 15.18 1.66
C PRO A 71 -11.12 16.40 2.07
N ALA A 72 -10.89 16.57 3.38
CA ALA A 72 -10.10 17.68 3.93
C ALA A 72 -8.60 17.35 4.05
N GLY A 73 -8.17 16.13 3.69
CA GLY A 73 -6.82 15.62 3.91
C GLY A 73 -6.78 14.51 4.95
N VAL A 74 -5.61 14.31 5.57
CA VAL A 74 -5.40 13.23 6.54
C VAL A 74 -6.19 13.46 7.83
N ASN A 75 -6.81 12.39 8.34
CA ASN A 75 -7.31 12.37 9.71
C ASN A 75 -6.10 12.25 10.66
N LEU A 76 -5.89 13.24 11.52
CA LEU A 76 -4.71 13.32 12.38
C LEU A 76 -4.67 12.27 13.51
N ASN A 77 -5.76 11.51 13.70
CA ASN A 77 -5.75 10.37 14.62
C ASN A 77 -4.80 9.28 14.13
N GLN A 78 -4.07 8.67 15.06
CA GLN A 78 -3.13 7.59 14.77
C GLN A 78 -3.48 6.36 15.60
N GLY A 79 -4.33 5.51 15.03
CA GLY A 79 -4.79 4.27 15.64
C GLY A 79 -3.81 3.11 15.47
N ALA A 80 -3.93 2.11 16.35
CA ALA A 80 -3.11 0.90 16.28
C ALA A 80 -3.37 0.07 15.01
N GLU A 81 -4.62 0.05 14.52
CA GLU A 81 -4.98 -0.64 13.26
C GLU A 81 -4.23 -0.03 12.08
N SER A 82 -4.23 1.29 11.97
CA SER A 82 -3.57 2.06 10.93
C SER A 82 -2.07 1.84 10.93
N LEU A 83 -1.45 1.89 12.12
CA LEU A 83 -0.03 1.60 12.27
C LEU A 83 0.29 0.15 11.89
N LEU A 84 -0.51 -0.82 12.31
CA LEU A 84 -0.28 -2.22 11.96
C LEU A 84 -0.42 -2.46 10.45
N ALA A 85 -1.43 -1.87 9.81
CA ALA A 85 -1.63 -1.95 8.37
C ALA A 85 -0.41 -1.42 7.59
N TYR A 86 0.12 -0.27 8.02
CA TYR A 86 1.34 0.32 7.47
C TYR A 86 2.56 -0.59 7.68
N LEU A 87 2.86 -1.00 8.92
CA LEU A 87 4.05 -1.79 9.25
C LEU A 87 4.08 -3.14 8.52
N LEU A 88 2.93 -3.81 8.40
CA LEU A 88 2.82 -5.04 7.64
C LEU A 88 3.07 -4.76 6.15
N CYS A 89 2.51 -3.69 5.59
CA CYS A 89 2.79 -3.31 4.20
C CYS A 89 4.27 -3.03 3.95
N GLU A 90 4.95 -2.29 4.83
CA GLU A 90 6.40 -2.05 4.77
C GLU A 90 7.19 -3.37 4.77
N GLN A 91 6.88 -4.25 5.71
CA GLN A 91 7.57 -5.54 5.82
C GLN A 91 7.35 -6.42 4.58
N HIS A 92 6.13 -6.41 4.03
CA HIS A 92 5.81 -7.16 2.83
C HIS A 92 6.50 -6.55 1.60
N ALA A 93 6.44 -5.25 1.39
CA ALA A 93 7.10 -4.57 0.28
C ALA A 93 8.61 -4.82 0.28
N ALA A 94 9.27 -4.77 1.43
CA ALA A 94 10.71 -5.04 1.56
C ALA A 94 11.15 -6.41 1.02
N LYS A 95 10.27 -7.43 1.07
CA LYS A 95 10.56 -8.77 0.52
C LYS A 95 10.59 -8.79 -1.02
N TYR A 96 9.86 -7.88 -1.67
CA TYR A 96 9.75 -7.82 -3.13
C TYR A 96 10.68 -6.78 -3.75
N VAL A 97 11.05 -5.72 -3.02
CA VAL A 97 12.08 -4.75 -3.43
C VAL A 97 13.43 -5.44 -3.72
N GLN A 98 13.76 -6.54 -3.04
CA GLN A 98 15.00 -7.29 -3.29
C GLN A 98 14.91 -8.31 -4.43
N LYS A 99 13.71 -8.72 -4.86
CA LYS A 99 13.52 -9.68 -5.95
C LYS A 99 13.48 -9.04 -7.34
N ASP A 100 13.24 -7.73 -7.40
CA ASP A 100 13.20 -6.95 -8.64
C ASP A 100 14.59 -6.44 -9.09
N GLN A 101 15.67 -6.81 -8.38
CA GLN A 101 17.00 -6.62 -8.93
C GLN A 101 17.18 -7.64 -10.07
N PRO A 102 17.40 -7.21 -11.32
CA PRO A 102 17.64 -8.16 -12.41
C PRO A 102 18.81 -9.03 -12.00
N ALA A 103 18.65 -10.34 -12.11
CA ALA A 103 19.77 -11.27 -12.05
C ALA A 103 20.86 -10.69 -12.96
N ALA A 104 21.94 -10.20 -12.35
CA ALA A 104 23.01 -9.55 -13.07
C ALA A 104 23.47 -10.51 -14.17
N LEU A 105 23.26 -10.06 -15.42
CA LEU A 105 23.85 -10.54 -16.67
C LEU A 105 24.50 -11.92 -16.59
N GLU A 106 23.80 -12.90 -17.15
CA GLU A 106 24.35 -14.20 -17.50
C GLU A 106 25.75 -14.06 -18.13
N GLN A 107 26.67 -14.86 -17.60
CA GLN A 107 27.69 -15.60 -18.32
C GLN A 107 27.73 -15.31 -19.83
N SER A 108 28.68 -14.48 -20.28
CA SER A 108 29.25 -14.51 -21.63
C SER A 108 30.49 -13.65 -21.72
N SER A 109 31.65 -14.23 -21.42
CA SER A 109 32.93 -14.16 -22.17
C SER A 109 33.96 -15.04 -21.48
#